data_AF-A0A7S0W463-F1
#
_entry.id   AF-A0A7S0W463-F1
#
_cell.length_a   1.000
_cell.length_b   1.000
_cell.length_c   1.000
_cell.angle_alpha   90.00
_cell.angle_beta   90.00
_cell.angle_gamma   90.00
#
_symmetry.space_group_name_H-M   'P 1'
#
loop_
_entity.id
_entity.type
_entity.pdbx_description
1 polymer ?
#
loop_
_entity_poly.entity_id
_entity_poly.type
_entity_poly.pdbx_seq_one_letter_code
_entity_poly.pdbx_strand_id
1 'polypeptide(L)'
;LVSSARNRVCDTSCTHERTGEILGGSWPSLFVGPEMSGGGLHIDALGTNFWMLVLEGQKLWQFFDPQQLPYLYPDPDSDSLPTSRLRVDTVRPDYDAFPLYAYASSFVCVVGPYDGLFVPAGSPHQVTNLSPSVAVSMNYIDSSNLDRAIKVLEHSSKDLELATREHLAQFRDSLPPAGVGSTGIKAYDFATDRKD
;
A
#
# COMPACT_ATOMS: atom_id res chain seq x y z
N LEU A 1 -25.34 -19.47 38.66
CA LEU A 1 -25.83 -18.17 38.16
C LEU A 1 -24.75 -17.12 38.41
N VAL A 2 -24.30 -16.47 37.32
CA VAL A 2 -23.42 -15.27 37.26
C VAL A 2 -21.96 -15.51 37.69
N SER A 3 -21.02 -15.78 36.77
CA SER A 3 -20.30 -14.82 35.88
C SER A 3 -19.58 -13.70 36.64
N SER A 4 -18.24 -13.71 36.65
CA SER A 4 -17.49 -12.45 36.66
C SER A 4 -16.31 -12.57 35.69
N ALA A 5 -16.42 -11.77 34.63
CA ALA A 5 -15.44 -11.65 33.57
C ALA A 5 -14.16 -11.02 34.12
N ARG A 6 -13.01 -11.65 33.83
CA ARG A 6 -11.71 -10.98 33.95
C ARG A 6 -11.54 -10.08 32.73
N ASN A 7 -11.56 -8.78 32.94
CA ASN A 7 -11.08 -7.79 31.97
C ASN A 7 -9.64 -8.14 31.58
N ARG A 8 -9.45 -8.68 30.37
CA ARG A 8 -8.17 -8.61 29.68
C ARG A 8 -8.13 -7.27 28.97
N VAL A 9 -7.43 -6.32 29.60
CA VAL A 9 -6.95 -5.12 28.92
C VAL A 9 -6.05 -5.63 27.78
N CYS A 10 -6.52 -5.47 26.54
CA CYS A 10 -5.73 -5.79 25.36
C CYS A 10 -4.73 -4.64 25.20
N ASP A 11 -3.47 -4.95 25.46
CA ASP A 11 -2.36 -4.01 25.39
C ASP A 11 -2.09 -3.63 23.92
N THR A 12 -2.65 -2.51 23.48
CA THR A 12 -2.56 -1.99 22.10
C THR A 12 -1.14 -1.56 21.69
N SER A 13 -0.18 -1.62 22.61
CA SER A 13 1.23 -1.33 22.35
C SER A 13 1.94 -2.47 21.60
N CYS A 14 1.42 -3.70 21.67
CA CYS A 14 2.16 -4.90 21.25
C CYS A 14 2.16 -5.19 19.73
N THR A 15 1.29 -4.53 18.96
CA THR A 15 1.13 -4.72 17.51
C THR A 15 1.88 -3.65 16.69
N HIS A 16 2.06 -2.44 17.23
CA HIS A 16 2.72 -1.34 16.52
C HIS A 16 4.24 -1.49 16.50
N GLU A 17 4.86 -1.90 17.60
CA GLU A 17 6.32 -2.08 17.65
C GLU A 17 6.80 -3.22 16.74
N ARG A 18 6.03 -4.32 16.66
CA ARG A 18 6.43 -5.49 15.86
C ARG A 18 6.17 -5.36 14.36
N THR A 19 5.13 -4.64 13.94
CA THR A 19 4.90 -4.38 12.50
C THR A 19 6.00 -3.51 11.89
N GLY A 20 6.56 -2.57 12.66
CA GLY A 20 7.70 -1.75 12.25
C GLY A 20 9.01 -2.53 12.04
N GLU A 21 9.25 -3.59 12.83
CA GLU A 21 10.39 -4.50 12.66
C GLU A 21 10.19 -5.46 11.47
N ILE A 22 8.95 -5.94 11.28
CA ILE A 22 8.53 -6.84 10.20
C ILE A 22 8.64 -6.20 8.81
N LEU A 23 8.34 -4.91 8.70
CA LEU A 23 8.41 -4.15 7.44
C LEU A 23 9.73 -3.37 7.26
N GLY A 24 10.74 -3.63 8.09
CA GLY A 24 12.12 -3.16 7.83
C GLY A 24 12.54 -1.77 8.34
N GLY A 25 11.87 -1.20 9.35
CA GLY A 25 12.36 -0.01 10.06
C GLY A 25 11.90 1.36 9.52
N SER A 26 11.61 2.25 10.47
CA SER A 26 11.08 3.63 10.37
C SER A 26 9.91 3.85 9.40
N TRP A 27 8.71 3.53 9.90
CA TRP A 27 7.43 3.99 9.36
C TRP A 27 6.84 5.07 10.27
N PRO A 28 6.15 6.10 9.73
CA PRO A 28 5.99 6.40 8.30
C PRO A 28 7.30 6.90 7.64
N SER A 29 7.38 6.79 6.32
CA SER A 29 8.54 7.21 5.51
C SER A 29 8.36 8.61 4.93
N LEU A 30 9.46 9.36 4.83
CA LEU A 30 9.52 10.69 4.20
C LEU A 30 10.08 10.57 2.77
N PHE A 31 9.36 11.12 1.80
CA PHE A 31 9.74 11.17 0.39
C PHE A 31 10.07 12.61 0.00
N VAL A 32 11.34 12.88 -0.28
CA VAL A 32 11.83 14.17 -0.80
C VAL A 32 12.48 13.92 -2.15
N GLY A 33 12.07 14.63 -3.19
CA GLY A 33 12.65 14.43 -4.52
C GLY A 33 12.44 15.61 -5.47
N PRO A 34 13.36 15.81 -6.44
CA PRO A 34 13.22 16.83 -7.48
C PRO A 34 12.14 16.46 -8.50
N GLU A 35 11.81 17.40 -9.38
CA GLU A 35 10.98 17.15 -10.57
C GLU A 35 11.53 15.97 -11.40
N MET A 36 10.63 15.23 -12.04
CA MET A 36 10.89 14.02 -12.84
C MET A 36 11.47 12.81 -12.07
N SER A 37 11.67 12.91 -10.75
CA SER A 37 11.96 11.73 -9.91
C SER A 37 10.67 11.06 -9.42
N GLY A 38 10.74 9.84 -8.88
CA GLY A 38 9.57 9.11 -8.41
C GLY A 38 9.82 7.61 -8.24
N GLY A 39 8.74 6.85 -8.18
CA GLY A 39 8.77 5.38 -8.15
C GLY A 39 8.27 4.83 -9.48
N GLY A 40 9.05 3.95 -10.12
CA GLY A 40 8.66 3.29 -11.37
C GLY A 40 7.41 2.43 -11.22
N LEU A 41 6.89 1.89 -12.31
CA LEU A 41 5.66 1.08 -12.29
C LEU A 41 5.83 -0.17 -11.42
N HIS A 42 5.02 -0.29 -10.38
CA HIS A 42 5.13 -1.38 -9.41
C HIS A 42 3.81 -1.71 -8.71
N ILE A 43 3.79 -2.83 -8.00
CA ILE A 43 2.79 -3.18 -6.97
C ILE A 43 3.52 -3.18 -5.63
N ASP A 44 2.90 -2.57 -4.61
CA ASP A 44 3.43 -2.59 -3.25
C ASP A 44 3.72 -4.02 -2.75
N ALA A 45 4.86 -4.17 -2.08
CA ALA A 45 5.32 -5.44 -1.55
C ALA A 45 4.40 -5.96 -0.43
N LEU A 46 4.51 -7.26 -0.15
CA LEU A 46 3.87 -7.95 0.97
C LEU A 46 2.33 -7.84 1.00
N GLY A 47 1.70 -7.51 -0.14
CA GLY A 47 0.25 -7.37 -0.22
C GLY A 47 -0.30 -6.21 0.63
N THR A 48 0.54 -5.20 0.92
CA THR A 48 0.16 -4.06 1.75
C THR A 48 -0.72 -3.06 0.99
N ASN A 49 -1.56 -2.35 1.74
CA ASN A 49 -2.19 -1.11 1.32
C ASN A 49 -1.17 0.03 1.51
N PHE A 50 -1.37 1.15 0.83
CA PHE A 50 -0.52 2.33 0.96
C PHE A 50 -1.35 3.61 1.05
N TRP A 51 -0.85 4.60 1.79
CA TRP A 51 -1.37 5.96 1.76
C TRP A 51 -0.23 6.97 1.65
N MET A 52 -0.47 8.11 1.00
CA MET A 52 0.45 9.23 0.95
C MET A 52 -0.27 10.55 1.25
N LEU A 53 0.40 11.42 2.02
CA LEU A 53 0.07 12.82 2.18
C LEU A 53 1.17 13.67 1.54
N VAL A 54 0.81 14.50 0.57
CA VAL A 54 1.76 15.42 -0.07
C VAL A 54 1.82 16.70 0.75
N LEU A 55 3.02 17.10 1.19
CA LEU A 55 3.23 18.31 1.98
C LEU A 55 3.62 19.49 1.10
N GLU A 56 4.43 19.22 0.07
CA GLU A 56 4.89 20.21 -0.91
C GLU A 56 5.01 19.57 -2.30
N GLY A 57 4.84 20.40 -3.34
CA GLY A 57 4.93 20.00 -4.73
C GLY A 57 3.73 19.22 -5.26
N GLN A 58 3.86 18.69 -6.46
CA GLN A 58 2.82 17.90 -7.13
C GLN A 58 3.36 16.56 -7.61
N LYS A 59 2.53 15.52 -7.53
CA LYS A 59 2.85 14.17 -7.99
C LYS A 59 1.80 13.68 -8.97
N LEU A 60 2.22 13.26 -10.16
CA LEU A 60 1.42 12.52 -11.12
C LEU A 60 1.40 11.05 -10.72
N TRP A 61 0.22 10.48 -10.56
CA TRP A 61 0.01 9.07 -10.31
C TRP A 61 -0.72 8.44 -11.48
N GLN A 62 -0.24 7.27 -11.90
CA GLN A 62 -0.89 6.44 -12.90
C GLN A 62 -1.15 5.06 -12.29
N PHE A 63 -2.41 4.62 -12.34
CA PHE A 63 -2.88 3.35 -11.82
C PHE A 63 -3.43 2.47 -12.95
N PHE A 64 -3.36 1.16 -12.79
CA PHE A 64 -3.93 0.21 -13.74
C PHE A 64 -4.82 -0.80 -13.04
N ASP A 65 -5.75 -1.38 -13.78
CA ASP A 65 -6.48 -2.56 -13.29
C ASP A 65 -5.49 -3.75 -13.20
N PRO A 66 -5.45 -4.50 -12.08
CA PRO A 66 -4.60 -5.69 -11.96
C PRO A 66 -4.78 -6.73 -13.08
N GLN A 67 -5.94 -6.77 -13.75
CA GLN A 67 -6.19 -7.63 -14.90
C GLN A 67 -5.36 -7.25 -16.14
N GLN A 68 -4.82 -6.03 -16.19
CA GLN A 68 -3.99 -5.53 -17.27
C GLN A 68 -2.50 -5.88 -17.10
N LEU A 69 -2.11 -6.61 -16.05
CA LEU A 69 -0.72 -7.02 -15.83
C LEU A 69 0.00 -7.60 -17.06
N PRO A 70 -0.65 -8.42 -17.93
CA PRO A 70 0.00 -8.89 -19.17
C PRO A 70 0.46 -7.78 -20.12
N TYR A 71 -0.13 -6.59 -20.05
CA TYR A 71 0.25 -5.41 -20.85
C TYR A 71 1.34 -4.56 -20.18
N LEU A 72 1.65 -4.82 -18.91
CA LEU A 72 2.59 -4.01 -18.09
C LEU A 72 3.97 -4.66 -17.93
N TYR A 73 4.22 -5.78 -18.61
CA TYR A 73 5.51 -6.47 -18.64
C TYR A 73 6.10 -6.74 -17.24
N PRO A 74 5.49 -7.65 -16.45
CA PRO A 74 6.04 -8.06 -15.17
C PRO A 74 7.49 -8.50 -15.32
N ASP A 75 8.33 -8.03 -14.40
CA ASP A 75 9.73 -8.42 -14.31
C ASP A 75 9.84 -9.90 -13.86
N PRO A 76 10.38 -10.79 -14.72
CA PRO A 76 10.53 -12.21 -14.37
C PRO A 76 11.52 -12.43 -13.22
N ASP A 77 12.43 -11.49 -12.98
CA ASP A 77 13.46 -11.59 -11.94
C ASP A 77 12.99 -10.95 -10.60
N SER A 78 11.72 -10.56 -10.50
CA SER A 78 11.16 -10.02 -9.27
C SER A 78 10.94 -11.12 -8.23
N ASP A 79 11.74 -11.11 -7.16
CA ASP A 79 11.67 -12.04 -6.02
C ASP A 79 10.38 -11.95 -5.17
N SER A 80 9.39 -11.15 -5.58
CA SER A 80 8.13 -10.96 -4.87
C SER A 80 6.98 -11.56 -5.66
N LEU A 81 6.07 -12.27 -5.00
CA LEU A 81 4.84 -12.79 -5.62
C LEU A 81 3.60 -12.04 -5.08
N PRO A 82 2.71 -11.52 -5.95
CA PRO A 82 2.91 -11.33 -7.38
C PRO A 82 4.05 -10.34 -7.65
N THR A 83 4.67 -10.44 -8.83
CA THR A 83 5.75 -9.57 -9.29
C THR A 83 5.47 -8.11 -8.92
N SER A 84 6.32 -7.55 -8.06
CA SER A 84 6.17 -6.16 -7.61
C SER A 84 6.70 -5.19 -8.65
N ARG A 85 7.67 -5.57 -9.49
CA ARG A 85 8.28 -4.67 -10.47
C ARG A 85 7.73 -4.90 -11.87
N LEU A 86 7.32 -3.82 -12.52
CA LEU A 86 6.82 -3.83 -13.89
C LEU A 86 7.80 -3.01 -14.74
N ARG A 87 8.13 -3.50 -15.93
CA ARG A 87 9.27 -2.97 -16.71
C ARG A 87 8.94 -1.74 -17.56
N VAL A 88 7.67 -1.37 -17.66
CA VAL A 88 7.21 -0.21 -18.43
C VAL A 88 7.44 1.08 -17.64
N ASP A 89 8.04 2.08 -18.27
CA ASP A 89 7.96 3.48 -17.83
C ASP A 89 6.73 4.14 -18.47
N THR A 90 5.73 4.49 -17.64
CA THR A 90 4.46 5.05 -18.13
C THR A 90 4.55 6.52 -18.53
N VAL A 91 5.65 7.20 -18.23
CA VAL A 91 5.89 8.60 -18.62
C VAL A 91 6.70 8.66 -19.92
N ARG A 92 7.59 7.69 -20.15
CA ARG A 92 8.41 7.57 -21.36
C ARG A 92 8.39 6.13 -21.90
N PRO A 93 7.24 5.66 -22.41
CA PRO A 93 7.10 4.28 -22.86
C PRO A 93 7.96 4.00 -24.09
N ASP A 94 8.72 2.91 -24.04
CA ASP A 94 9.40 2.31 -25.20
C ASP A 94 8.46 1.28 -25.84
N TYR A 95 7.75 1.67 -26.90
CA TYR A 95 6.81 0.79 -27.59
C TYR A 95 7.49 -0.26 -28.48
N ASP A 96 8.77 -0.09 -28.80
CA ASP A 96 9.53 -1.10 -29.54
C ASP A 96 9.88 -2.27 -28.59
N ALA A 97 10.26 -1.96 -27.35
CA ALA A 97 10.52 -2.95 -26.31
C ALA A 97 9.23 -3.51 -25.67
N PHE A 98 8.20 -2.67 -25.50
CA PHE A 98 6.97 -2.98 -24.77
C PHE A 98 5.68 -2.73 -25.59
N PRO A 99 5.53 -3.34 -26.79
CA PRO A 99 4.41 -3.03 -27.69
C PRO A 99 3.02 -3.31 -27.12
N LEU A 100 2.89 -4.27 -26.19
CA LEU A 100 1.59 -4.60 -25.57
C LEU A 100 1.08 -3.48 -24.65
N TYR A 101 1.95 -2.58 -24.19
CA TYR A 101 1.54 -1.45 -23.35
C TYR A 101 0.58 -0.50 -24.07
N ALA A 102 0.59 -0.48 -25.41
CA ALA A 102 -0.36 0.28 -26.21
C ALA A 102 -1.84 -0.11 -25.97
N TYR A 103 -2.09 -1.29 -25.37
CA TYR A 103 -3.42 -1.78 -25.03
C TYR A 103 -3.78 -1.57 -23.55
N ALA A 104 -2.86 -1.08 -22.72
CA ALA A 104 -3.13 -0.76 -21.33
C ALA A 104 -3.95 0.53 -21.23
N SER A 105 -4.82 0.61 -20.22
CA SER A 105 -5.60 1.82 -19.91
C SER A 105 -5.36 2.21 -18.46
N SER A 106 -4.85 3.42 -18.24
CA SER A 106 -4.55 3.92 -16.91
C SER A 106 -5.64 4.84 -16.36
N PHE A 107 -5.76 4.85 -15.03
CA PHE A 107 -6.39 5.92 -14.28
C PHE A 107 -5.31 6.90 -13.84
N VAL A 108 -5.48 8.18 -14.14
CA VAL A 108 -4.46 9.19 -13.90
C VAL A 108 -5.00 10.24 -12.92
N CYS A 109 -4.21 10.61 -11.92
CA CYS A 109 -4.52 11.75 -11.07
C CYS A 109 -3.25 12.53 -10.70
N VAL A 110 -3.44 13.80 -10.35
CA VAL A 110 -2.38 14.65 -9.80
C VAL A 110 -2.75 14.95 -8.36
N VAL A 111 -1.82 14.68 -7.45
CA VAL A 111 -1.98 14.91 -6.00
C VAL A 111 -1.06 16.06 -5.61
N GLY A 112 -1.64 17.12 -5.02
CA GLY A 112 -0.95 18.34 -4.63
C GLY A 112 -0.81 18.50 -3.12
N PRO A 113 -0.28 19.65 -2.66
CA PRO A 113 -0.06 19.89 -1.23
C PRO A 113 -1.36 19.77 -0.44
N TYR A 114 -1.28 19.08 0.70
CA TYR A 114 -2.35 18.79 1.65
C TYR A 114 -3.42 17.79 1.17
N ASP A 115 -3.28 17.25 -0.03
CA ASP A 115 -4.11 16.14 -0.49
C ASP A 115 -3.55 14.79 -0.03
N GLY A 116 -4.46 13.85 0.18
CA GLY A 116 -4.17 12.46 0.50
C GLY A 116 -4.52 11.53 -0.64
N LEU A 117 -3.71 10.48 -0.80
CA LEU A 117 -3.93 9.41 -1.74
C LEU A 117 -3.95 8.08 -1.00
N PHE A 118 -4.93 7.24 -1.32
CA PHE A 118 -5.00 5.86 -0.87
C PHE A 118 -4.79 4.93 -2.07
N VAL A 119 -3.93 3.92 -1.90
CA VAL A 119 -3.61 2.92 -2.92
C VAL A 119 -3.97 1.53 -2.35
N PRO A 120 -5.02 0.89 -2.89
CA PRO A 120 -5.40 -0.45 -2.46
C PRO A 120 -4.31 -1.48 -2.80
N ALA A 121 -4.15 -2.47 -1.92
CA ALA A 121 -3.20 -3.55 -2.11
C ALA A 121 -3.39 -4.27 -3.45
N GLY A 122 -2.27 -4.44 -4.17
CA GLY A 122 -2.30 -5.11 -5.47
C GLY A 122 -2.53 -4.22 -6.67
N SER A 123 -2.68 -2.90 -6.48
CA SER A 123 -2.86 -1.94 -7.57
C SER A 123 -1.52 -1.61 -8.24
N PRO A 124 -1.32 -1.95 -9.52
CA PRO A 124 -0.15 -1.47 -10.27
C PRO A 124 -0.17 0.05 -10.39
N HIS A 125 0.92 0.70 -10.03
CA HIS A 125 1.01 2.15 -10.07
C HIS A 125 2.42 2.70 -10.30
N GLN A 126 2.50 3.87 -10.93
CA GLN A 126 3.73 4.66 -11.10
C GLN A 126 3.48 6.07 -10.55
N VAL A 127 4.47 6.64 -9.87
CA VAL A 127 4.43 8.01 -9.37
C VAL A 127 5.58 8.82 -9.95
N THR A 128 5.30 10.05 -10.38
CA THR A 128 6.30 10.98 -10.91
C THR A 128 6.08 12.37 -10.33
N ASN A 129 7.14 12.95 -9.78
CA ASN A 129 7.14 14.31 -9.27
C ASN A 129 7.05 15.30 -10.42
N LEU A 130 6.00 16.13 -10.45
CA LEU A 130 5.84 17.22 -11.41
C LEU A 130 6.56 18.51 -11.00
N SER A 131 7.06 18.55 -9.76
CA SER A 131 7.90 19.61 -9.21
C SER A 131 8.77 19.02 -8.09
N PRO A 132 9.77 19.74 -7.55
CA PRO A 132 10.34 19.38 -6.25
C PRO A 132 9.21 19.15 -5.24
N SER A 133 9.28 18.05 -4.49
CA SER A 133 8.17 17.60 -3.65
C SER A 133 8.64 16.98 -2.34
N VAL A 134 7.77 17.12 -1.33
CA VAL A 134 7.90 16.51 -0.01
C VAL A 134 6.59 15.81 0.31
N ALA A 135 6.65 14.54 0.72
CA ALA A 135 5.47 13.76 1.10
C ALA A 135 5.79 12.76 2.21
N VAL A 136 4.78 12.36 2.97
CA VAL A 136 4.87 11.30 3.98
C VAL A 136 3.91 10.18 3.60
N SER A 137 4.33 8.93 3.77
CA SER A 137 3.51 7.78 3.47
C SER A 137 3.82 6.57 4.34
N MET A 138 2.91 5.58 4.32
CA MET A 138 3.11 4.32 5.00
C MET A 138 2.36 3.18 4.31
N ASN A 139 3.01 2.03 4.21
CA ASN A 139 2.37 0.77 3.87
C ASN A 139 1.78 0.13 5.14
N TYR A 140 0.63 -0.52 5.03
CA TYR A 140 -0.01 -1.14 6.18
C TYR A 140 -0.85 -2.37 5.80
N ILE A 141 -1.14 -3.20 6.81
CA ILE A 141 -2.01 -4.36 6.73
C ILE A 141 -3.16 -4.18 7.73
N ASP A 142 -4.38 -4.33 7.25
CA ASP A 142 -5.59 -4.36 8.07
C ASP A 142 -6.50 -5.52 7.61
N SER A 143 -7.74 -5.58 8.11
CA SER A 143 -8.69 -6.63 7.74
C SER A 143 -9.02 -6.69 6.23
N SER A 144 -8.83 -5.60 5.48
CA SER A 144 -9.17 -5.54 4.05
C SER A 144 -8.15 -6.25 3.16
N ASN A 145 -6.89 -6.35 3.58
CA ASN A 145 -5.81 -6.93 2.79
C ASN A 145 -5.04 -8.06 3.52
N LEU A 146 -5.46 -8.45 4.73
CA LEU A 146 -4.82 -9.49 5.53
C LEU A 146 -4.63 -10.82 4.79
N ASP A 147 -5.69 -11.33 4.14
CA ASP A 147 -5.62 -12.60 3.40
C ASP A 147 -4.65 -12.53 2.22
N ARG A 148 -4.55 -11.35 1.58
CA ARG A 148 -3.58 -11.12 0.51
C ARG A 148 -2.17 -11.14 1.08
N ALA A 149 -1.91 -10.41 2.17
CA ALA A 149 -0.62 -10.37 2.81
C ALA A 149 -0.16 -11.76 3.26
N ILE A 150 -1.02 -12.55 3.90
CA ILE A 150 -0.72 -13.94 4.29
C ILE A 150 -0.35 -14.79 3.07
N LYS A 151 -1.13 -14.73 1.98
CA LYS A 151 -0.82 -15.47 0.75
C LYS A 151 0.53 -15.09 0.14
N VAL A 152 0.87 -13.80 0.14
CA VAL A 152 2.18 -13.33 -0.35
C VAL A 152 3.31 -13.90 0.52
N LEU A 153 3.15 -13.85 1.84
CA LEU A 153 4.12 -14.34 2.81
C LEU A 153 4.28 -15.87 2.85
N GLU A 154 3.24 -16.63 2.46
CA GLU A 154 3.33 -18.09 2.31
C GLU A 154 4.29 -18.51 1.21
N HIS A 155 4.45 -17.67 0.18
CA HIS A 155 5.28 -17.95 -0.99
C HIS A 155 6.65 -17.29 -0.92
N SER A 156 6.94 -16.56 0.15
CA SER A 156 8.20 -15.83 0.33
C SER A 156 9.09 -16.60 1.32
N SER A 157 10.37 -16.79 0.96
CA SER A 157 11.25 -17.76 1.62
C SER A 157 12.18 -17.17 2.68
N LYS A 158 11.95 -15.95 3.16
CA LYS A 158 12.83 -15.28 4.13
C LYS A 158 12.34 -15.51 5.56
N ASP A 159 13.25 -15.78 6.48
CA ASP A 159 12.92 -16.09 7.88
C ASP A 159 12.12 -14.97 8.59
N LEU A 160 12.34 -13.70 8.22
CA LEU A 160 11.55 -12.55 8.70
C LEU A 160 10.07 -12.64 8.30
N GLU A 161 9.78 -13.24 7.15
CA GLU A 161 8.43 -13.41 6.61
C GLU A 161 7.68 -14.54 7.33
N LEU A 162 8.40 -15.52 7.90
CA LEU A 162 7.81 -16.62 8.67
C LEU A 162 7.21 -16.14 10.00
N ALA A 163 7.97 -15.37 10.79
CA ALA A 163 7.47 -14.80 12.05
C ALA A 163 6.31 -13.83 11.82
N THR A 164 6.39 -13.06 10.72
CA THR A 164 5.31 -12.18 10.26
C THR A 164 4.04 -12.96 9.94
N ARG A 165 4.17 -14.06 9.19
CA ARG A 165 3.06 -14.91 8.80
C ARG A 165 2.34 -15.49 10.01
N GLU A 166 3.08 -15.98 11.00
CA GLU A 166 2.49 -16.52 12.24
C GLU A 166 1.70 -15.43 13.00
N HIS A 167 2.25 -14.22 13.10
CA HIS A 167 1.57 -13.11 13.76
C HIS A 167 0.28 -12.70 13.04
N LEU A 168 0.34 -12.58 11.71
CA LEU A 168 -0.82 -12.22 10.90
C LEU A 168 -1.91 -13.31 10.94
N ALA A 169 -1.53 -14.59 10.97
CA ALA A 169 -2.48 -15.69 11.12
C ALA A 169 -3.18 -15.65 12.50
N GLN A 170 -2.43 -15.38 13.57
CA GLN A 170 -3.02 -15.20 14.91
C GLN A 170 -3.96 -13.99 14.96
N PHE A 171 -3.60 -12.88 14.32
CA PHE A 171 -4.46 -11.71 14.22
C PHE A 171 -5.75 -12.03 13.44
N ARG A 172 -5.66 -12.72 12.30
CA ARG A 172 -6.82 -13.17 11.52
C ARG A 172 -7.79 -13.99 12.37
N ASP A 173 -7.27 -14.95 13.12
CA ASP A 173 -8.08 -15.85 13.95
C ASP A 173 -8.72 -15.11 15.16
N SER A 174 -8.22 -13.91 15.49
CA SER A 174 -8.78 -13.03 16.52
C SER A 174 -9.89 -12.11 16.00
N LEU A 175 -10.03 -11.93 14.68
CA LEU A 175 -11.05 -11.06 14.10
C LEU A 175 -12.45 -11.69 14.26
N PRO A 176 -13.49 -10.87 14.51
CA PRO A 176 -14.87 -11.37 14.51
C PRO A 176 -15.25 -11.89 13.12
N PRO A 177 -16.21 -12.83 13.02
CA PRO A 177 -16.72 -13.31 11.73
C PRO A 177 -17.15 -12.14 10.84
N ALA A 178 -16.82 -12.21 9.56
CA ALA A 178 -17.18 -11.19 8.57
C ALA A 178 -18.68 -10.87 8.66
N GLY A 179 -19.02 -9.61 8.93
CA GLY A 179 -20.41 -9.14 9.07
C GLY A 179 -20.84 -8.70 10.47
N VAL A 180 -20.00 -8.84 11.50
CA VAL A 180 -20.31 -8.38 12.87
C VAL A 180 -19.39 -7.22 13.28
N GLY A 181 -19.67 -6.01 12.79
CA GLY A 181 -18.96 -4.81 13.23
C GLY A 181 -19.29 -3.58 12.37
N SER A 182 -19.82 -2.53 12.99
CA SER A 182 -20.03 -1.22 12.36
C SER A 182 -18.73 -0.70 11.78
N THR A 183 -18.72 -0.34 10.50
CA THR A 183 -17.62 0.38 9.84
C THR A 183 -17.51 1.78 10.45
N GLY A 184 -16.82 1.87 11.58
CA GLY A 184 -16.53 3.10 12.30
C GLY A 184 -15.45 3.96 11.65
N ILE A 185 -15.33 3.98 10.32
CA ILE A 185 -14.57 5.02 9.65
C ILE A 185 -15.46 6.26 9.67
N LYS A 186 -15.28 7.12 10.67
CA LYS A 186 -15.78 8.49 10.60
C LYS A 186 -14.91 9.22 9.58
N ALA A 187 -15.42 9.38 8.36
CA ALA A 187 -14.86 10.35 7.43
C ALA A 187 -15.02 11.74 8.08
N TYR A 188 -13.91 12.34 8.49
CA TYR A 188 -13.89 13.75 8.88
C TYR A 188 -13.63 14.57 7.63
N ASP A 189 -14.63 15.35 7.22
CA ASP A 189 -14.47 16.34 6.18
C ASP A 189 -13.79 17.59 6.79
N PHE A 190 -12.47 17.68 6.60
CA PHE A 190 -11.67 18.82 7.06
C PHE A 190 -12.02 20.14 6.33
N ALA A 191 -12.83 20.12 5.26
CA ALA A 191 -13.18 21.33 4.53
C ALA A 191 -14.30 22.14 5.21
N THR A 192 -15.09 21.53 6.11
CA THR A 192 -16.29 22.19 6.67
C THR A 192 -16.09 22.85 8.04
N ASP A 193 -14.93 22.71 8.68
CA ASP A 193 -14.67 23.28 10.02
C ASP A 193 -13.78 24.53 10.00
N ARG A 194 -13.78 25.30 8.91
CA ARG A 194 -13.40 26.72 8.97
C ARG A 194 -14.62 27.50 9.46
N LYS A 195 -14.75 27.60 10.78
CA LYS A 195 -15.59 28.64 11.39
C LYS A 195 -14.90 29.99 11.20
N ASP A 196 -15.67 30.94 10.69
CA ASP A 196 -15.39 32.37 10.71
C ASP A 196 -15.05 32.89 12.12
#